data_AF-A0A3Q0EMA2-F1
#
_entry.id   AF-A0A3Q0EMA2-F1
#
_cell.length_a   1.000
_cell.length_b   1.000
_cell.length_c   1.000
_cell.angle_alpha   90.00
_cell.angle_beta   90.00
_cell.angle_gamma   90.00
#
_symmetry.space_group_name_H-M   'P 1'
#
loop_
_entity.id
_entity.type
_entity.pdbx_description
1 polymer ?
#
loop_
_entity_poly.entity_id
_entity_poly.type
_entity_poly.pdbx_seq_one_letter_code
_entity_poly.pdbx_strand_id
1 'polypeptide(L)'
;MKGVAYLHDHDRLHQSLGPFSVVLNTISEKEGSYLIPRLRDLAFSVNVRYTELDDSGQLSEGLWRRASGAGAFTQMEKRAFGIADDIYEAGLLFAYLAFVPFCEAGVMDSLSLQRLLENTFQLDLEATREYCLADDRLVNVGWELLQTMLNADFCKRPTAEAVLNHRFMTGAVL
;
A
#
# COMPACT_ATOMS: atom_id res chain seq x y z
N MET A 1 -2.36 -4.26 -7.32
CA MET A 1 -0.94 -4.13 -7.70
C MET A 1 -0.68 -3.91 -9.19
N LYS A 2 -1.23 -4.68 -10.15
CA LYS A 2 -0.96 -4.47 -11.59
C LYS A 2 -1.17 -3.02 -12.07
N GLY A 3 -2.25 -2.36 -11.62
CA GLY A 3 -2.49 -0.96 -11.93
C GLY A 3 -1.47 0.01 -11.30
N VAL A 4 -0.99 -0.28 -10.10
CA VAL A 4 0.05 0.53 -9.42
C VAL A 4 1.38 0.38 -10.17
N ALA A 5 1.76 -0.85 -10.54
CA ALA A 5 2.94 -1.10 -11.36
C ALA A 5 2.87 -0.37 -12.70
N TYR A 6 1.71 -0.39 -13.35
CA TYR A 6 1.49 0.38 -14.57
C TYR A 6 1.69 1.89 -14.36
N LEU A 7 1.16 2.47 -13.28
CA LEU A 7 1.38 3.90 -12.98
C LEU A 7 2.87 4.20 -12.76
N HIS A 8 3.56 3.39 -11.96
CA HIS A 8 4.98 3.57 -11.65
C HIS A 8 5.87 3.48 -12.89
N ASP A 9 5.55 2.58 -13.83
CA ASP A 9 6.23 2.44 -15.13
C ASP A 9 6.02 3.66 -16.05
N HIS A 10 4.93 4.41 -15.83
CA HIS A 10 4.62 5.64 -16.56
C HIS A 10 4.98 6.92 -15.78
N ASP A 11 5.90 6.82 -14.80
CA ASP A 11 6.33 7.92 -13.93
C ASP A 11 5.18 8.63 -13.21
N ARG A 12 4.15 7.87 -12.81
CA ARG A 12 3.00 8.36 -12.07
C ARG A 12 2.89 7.68 -10.72
N LEU A 13 2.58 8.46 -9.69
CA LEU A 13 2.13 7.97 -8.39
C LEU A 13 0.61 8.05 -8.28
N HIS A 14 0.03 7.24 -7.41
CA HIS A 14 -1.39 7.26 -7.09
C HIS A 14 -1.74 8.22 -5.94
N GLN A 15 -0.99 8.16 -4.82
CA GLN A 15 -1.08 9.09 -3.67
C GLN A 15 -2.44 9.16 -2.94
N SER A 16 -3.23 8.10 -3.03
CA SER A 16 -4.56 8.03 -2.40
C SER A 16 -5.06 6.59 -2.33
N LEU A 17 -4.14 5.61 -2.25
CA LEU A 17 -4.52 4.21 -2.25
C LEU A 17 -5.24 3.85 -0.95
N GLY A 18 -6.42 3.26 -1.09
CA GLY A 18 -7.25 2.81 0.03
C GLY A 18 -8.49 2.06 -0.47
N PRO A 19 -9.36 1.60 0.43
CA PRO A 19 -10.51 0.77 0.03
C PRO A 19 -11.44 1.48 -0.98
N PHE A 20 -11.58 2.80 -0.86
CA PHE A 20 -12.40 3.62 -1.75
C PHE A 20 -11.75 3.91 -3.10
N SER A 21 -10.42 3.78 -3.21
CA SER A 21 -9.69 3.99 -4.46
C SER A 21 -9.71 2.77 -5.38
N VAL A 22 -10.41 1.70 -4.99
CA VAL A 22 -10.58 0.47 -5.78
C VAL A 22 -12.06 0.24 -6.07
N VAL A 23 -12.39 0.10 -7.36
CA VAL A 23 -13.73 -0.31 -7.81
C VAL A 23 -13.67 -1.74 -8.27
N LEU A 24 -14.65 -2.53 -7.87
CA LEU A 24 -14.85 -3.88 -8.39
C LEU A 24 -15.91 -3.85 -9.49
N ASN A 25 -15.56 -4.34 -10.67
CA ASN A 25 -16.54 -4.70 -11.68
C ASN A 25 -16.75 -6.21 -11.62
N THR A 26 -18.01 -6.65 -11.51
CA THR A 26 -18.35 -8.07 -11.51
C THR A 26 -19.70 -8.34 -12.16
N ILE A 27 -19.81 -9.51 -12.79
CA ILE A 27 -21.07 -10.07 -13.28
C ILE A 27 -21.69 -11.06 -12.28
N SER A 28 -20.94 -11.47 -11.25
CA SER A 28 -21.37 -12.39 -10.20
C SER A 28 -20.53 -12.19 -8.93
N GLU A 29 -21.18 -11.81 -7.83
CA GLU A 29 -20.50 -11.53 -6.55
C GLU A 29 -19.98 -12.79 -5.83
N LYS A 30 -20.50 -13.97 -6.19
CA LYS A 30 -20.16 -15.24 -5.52
C LYS A 30 -18.88 -15.90 -6.03
N GLU A 31 -18.34 -15.41 -7.14
CA GLU A 31 -17.16 -16.00 -7.79
C GLU A 31 -16.03 -14.97 -7.88
N GLY A 32 -15.00 -15.18 -7.06
CA GLY A 32 -13.86 -14.27 -6.96
C GLY A 32 -13.12 -14.05 -8.29
N SER A 33 -13.18 -15.01 -9.21
CA SER A 33 -12.58 -14.91 -10.55
C SER A 33 -13.21 -13.84 -11.44
N TYR A 34 -14.45 -13.42 -11.16
CA TYR A 34 -15.12 -12.35 -11.91
C TYR A 34 -14.95 -10.97 -11.28
N LEU A 35 -14.30 -10.87 -10.11
CA LEU A 35 -13.97 -9.58 -9.52
C LEU A 35 -12.81 -8.95 -10.29
N ILE A 36 -13.10 -7.94 -11.09
CA ILE A 36 -12.09 -7.17 -11.82
C ILE A 36 -11.84 -5.86 -11.06
N PRO A 37 -10.78 -5.77 -10.22
CA PRO A 37 -10.44 -4.55 -9.53
C PRO A 37 -9.86 -3.51 -10.48
N ARG A 38 -10.29 -2.26 -10.35
CA ARG A 38 -9.79 -1.09 -11.07
C ARG A 38 -9.45 0.02 -10.10
N LEU A 39 -8.32 0.69 -10.32
CA LEU A 39 -7.93 1.88 -9.57
C LEU A 39 -8.77 3.08 -10.04
N ARG A 40 -9.12 3.96 -9.10
CA ARG A 40 -9.80 5.25 -9.33
C ARG A 40 -9.14 6.34 -8.48
N ASP A 41 -9.72 7.53 -8.46
CA ASP A 41 -9.28 8.66 -7.61
C ASP A 41 -7.88 9.19 -7.93
N LEU A 42 -7.55 9.24 -9.23
CA LEU A 42 -6.30 9.79 -9.78
C LEU A 42 -6.19 11.32 -9.66
N ALA A 43 -7.12 11.99 -8.97
CA ALA A 43 -7.07 13.44 -8.75
C ALA A 43 -5.84 13.88 -7.94
N PHE A 44 -5.30 12.98 -7.11
CA PHE A 44 -4.07 13.20 -6.34
C PHE A 44 -2.83 12.64 -7.03
N SER A 45 -2.95 12.10 -8.25
CA SER A 45 -1.83 11.48 -8.96
C SER A 45 -0.72 12.50 -9.25
N VAL A 46 0.50 12.14 -8.88
CA VAL A 46 1.69 12.99 -9.04
C VAL A 46 2.57 12.46 -10.17
N ASN A 47 3.04 13.36 -11.04
CA ASN A 47 4.09 13.02 -12.01
C ASN A 47 5.45 13.06 -11.32
N VAL A 48 6.26 12.03 -11.53
CA VAL A 48 7.59 11.88 -10.92
C VAL A 48 8.71 11.77 -11.94
N ARG A 49 8.46 12.22 -13.18
CA ARG A 49 9.53 12.47 -14.14
C ARG A 49 10.51 13.48 -13.57
N TYR A 50 11.80 13.21 -13.73
CA TYR A 50 12.87 14.05 -13.17
C TYR A 50 12.75 15.53 -13.55
N THR A 51 12.28 15.83 -14.77
CA THR A 51 12.09 17.19 -15.26
C THR A 51 10.94 17.95 -14.59
N GLU A 52 10.00 17.25 -13.95
CA GLU A 52 8.79 17.84 -13.35
C GLU A 52 8.82 17.83 -11.81
N LEU A 53 9.83 17.21 -11.18
CA LEU A 53 9.93 17.08 -9.72
C LEU A 53 10.18 18.41 -9.00
N ASP A 54 10.82 19.38 -9.67
CA ASP A 54 11.12 20.69 -9.07
C ASP A 54 9.98 21.72 -9.26
N ASP A 55 9.03 21.45 -10.17
CA ASP A 55 7.86 22.31 -10.46
C ASP A 55 6.55 21.68 -9.95
N SER A 56 6.67 20.99 -8.82
CA SER A 56 5.61 20.14 -8.30
C SER A 56 4.51 20.99 -7.63
N GLY A 57 3.31 21.00 -8.20
CA GLY A 57 2.19 21.83 -7.71
C GLY A 57 1.74 21.54 -6.26
N GLN A 58 0.87 22.40 -5.72
CA GLN A 58 0.45 22.41 -4.30
C GLN A 58 0.02 21.05 -3.73
N LEU A 59 -0.59 20.18 -4.56
CA LEU A 59 -1.05 18.85 -4.13
C LEU A 59 0.09 17.91 -3.74
N SER A 60 1.28 18.08 -4.32
CA SER A 60 2.47 17.25 -4.07
C SER A 60 3.38 17.80 -2.97
N GLU A 61 3.12 19.01 -2.47
CA GLU A 61 3.96 19.65 -1.45
C GLU A 61 4.04 18.81 -0.17
N GLY A 62 2.93 18.23 0.25
CA GLY A 62 2.87 17.33 1.41
C GLY A 62 3.75 16.09 1.23
N LEU A 63 3.74 15.48 0.04
CA LEU A 63 4.58 14.33 -0.31
C LEU A 63 6.06 14.69 -0.21
N TRP A 64 6.48 15.79 -0.83
CA TRP A 64 7.90 16.16 -0.85
C TRP A 64 8.42 16.66 0.49
N ARG A 65 7.53 17.22 1.32
CA ARG A 65 7.85 17.51 2.73
C ARG A 65 8.13 16.23 3.51
N ARG A 66 7.32 15.19 3.35
CA ARG A 66 7.58 13.87 3.95
C ARG A 66 8.88 13.27 3.42
N ALA A 67 9.12 13.33 2.10
CA ALA A 67 10.35 12.85 1.48
C ALA A 67 11.59 13.50 2.10
N SER A 68 11.58 14.83 2.21
CA SER A 68 12.68 15.59 2.82
C SER A 68 12.86 15.24 4.30
N GLY A 69 11.75 15.06 5.03
CA GLY A 69 11.76 14.60 6.43
C GLY A 69 12.34 13.19 6.60
N ALA A 70 12.21 12.33 5.59
CA ALA A 70 12.82 11.00 5.52
C ALA A 70 14.26 11.00 4.97
N GLY A 71 14.83 12.17 4.71
CA GLY A 71 16.20 12.32 4.21
C GLY A 71 16.37 12.21 2.69
N ALA A 72 15.28 12.22 1.92
CA ALA A 72 15.32 12.19 0.47
C ALA A 72 15.42 13.61 -0.12
N PHE A 73 16.64 14.03 -0.49
CA PHE A 73 16.92 15.40 -0.92
C PHE A 73 17.17 15.52 -2.43
N THR A 74 17.74 14.50 -3.06
CA THR A 74 17.96 14.47 -4.51
C THR A 74 16.69 14.12 -5.26
N GLN A 75 16.60 14.50 -6.54
CA GLN A 75 15.46 14.11 -7.39
C GLN A 75 15.27 12.59 -7.46
N MET A 76 16.38 11.83 -7.51
CA MET A 76 16.37 10.37 -7.49
C MET A 76 15.76 9.82 -6.19
N GLU A 77 16.18 10.32 -5.04
CA GLU A 77 15.66 9.89 -3.74
C GLU A 77 14.19 10.30 -3.57
N LYS A 78 13.79 11.50 -4.01
CA LYS A 78 12.39 11.92 -3.96
C LYS A 78 11.49 11.02 -4.81
N ARG A 79 11.93 10.67 -6.03
CA ARG A 79 11.21 9.70 -6.88
C ARG A 79 11.10 8.34 -6.20
N ALA A 80 12.20 7.84 -5.62
CA ALA A 80 12.21 6.57 -4.89
C ALA A 80 11.28 6.60 -3.66
N PHE A 81 11.29 7.71 -2.90
CA PHE A 81 10.39 7.93 -1.77
C PHE A 81 8.93 7.89 -2.21
N GLY A 82 8.56 8.62 -3.27
CA GLY A 82 7.18 8.64 -3.76
C GLY A 82 6.68 7.27 -4.21
N ILE A 83 7.51 6.48 -4.89
CA ILE A 83 7.19 5.08 -5.23
C ILE A 83 6.98 4.25 -3.96
N ALA A 84 7.88 4.38 -2.98
CA ALA A 84 7.80 3.66 -1.72
C ALA A 84 6.62 4.11 -0.83
N ASP A 85 6.14 5.34 -0.99
CA ASP A 85 4.97 5.90 -0.30
C ASP A 85 3.67 5.29 -0.86
N ASP A 86 3.53 5.18 -2.19
CA ASP A 86 2.44 4.43 -2.82
C ASP A 86 2.42 2.95 -2.37
N ILE A 87 3.60 2.32 -2.22
CA ILE A 87 3.70 0.93 -1.76
C ILE A 87 3.27 0.78 -0.31
N TYR A 88 3.57 1.77 0.53
CA TYR A 88 3.11 1.80 1.90
C TYR A 88 1.58 1.91 1.98
N GLU A 89 0.97 2.82 1.22
CA GLU A 89 -0.50 2.92 1.14
C GLU A 89 -1.13 1.62 0.58
N ALA A 90 -0.51 1.00 -0.43
CA ALA A 90 -0.93 -0.31 -0.93
C ALA A 90 -0.82 -1.41 0.15
N GLY A 91 0.16 -1.31 1.04
CA GLY A 91 0.33 -2.20 2.20
C GLY A 91 -0.79 -2.02 3.21
N LEU A 92 -1.19 -0.79 3.50
CA LEU A 92 -2.35 -0.50 4.36
C LEU A 92 -3.66 -1.00 3.75
N LEU A 93 -3.84 -0.85 2.44
CA LEU A 93 -4.97 -1.45 1.73
C LEU A 93 -4.95 -2.99 1.82
N PHE A 94 -3.78 -3.61 1.69
CA PHE A 94 -3.64 -5.05 1.84
C PHE A 94 -4.00 -5.49 3.28
N ALA A 95 -3.49 -4.80 4.29
CA ALA A 95 -3.88 -5.02 5.68
C ALA A 95 -5.40 -4.89 5.85
N TYR A 96 -6.01 -3.84 5.31
CA TYR A 96 -7.46 -3.64 5.38
C TYR A 96 -8.23 -4.85 4.85
N LEU A 97 -7.86 -5.33 3.66
CA LEU A 97 -8.49 -6.48 3.02
C LEU A 97 -8.25 -7.78 3.79
N ALA A 98 -7.15 -7.88 4.53
CA ALA A 98 -6.78 -9.07 5.28
C ALA A 98 -7.40 -9.12 6.68
N PHE A 99 -7.56 -7.98 7.37
CA PHE A 99 -8.01 -7.96 8.77
C PHE A 99 -9.49 -7.61 8.92
N VAL A 100 -9.96 -6.58 8.22
CA VAL A 100 -11.31 -6.02 8.44
C VAL A 100 -12.43 -7.05 8.21
N PRO A 101 -12.34 -7.99 7.23
CA PRO A 101 -13.37 -9.02 7.07
C PRO A 101 -13.55 -9.94 8.28
N PHE A 102 -12.57 -10.03 9.18
CA PHE A 102 -12.63 -10.86 10.39
C PHE A 102 -13.05 -10.09 11.64
N CYS A 103 -13.19 -8.77 11.55
CA CYS A 103 -13.69 -7.91 12.60
C CYS A 103 -15.22 -7.83 12.57
N GLU A 104 -15.83 -7.52 13.71
CA GLU A 104 -17.25 -7.13 13.74
C GLU A 104 -17.48 -5.85 12.93
N ALA A 105 -18.61 -5.80 12.23
CA ALA A 105 -18.93 -4.69 11.35
C ALA A 105 -18.95 -3.35 12.11
N GLY A 106 -18.18 -2.38 11.62
CA GLY A 106 -18.08 -1.05 12.22
C GLY A 106 -17.08 -0.92 13.38
N VAL A 107 -16.44 -2.01 13.82
CA VAL A 107 -15.41 -1.96 14.88
C VAL A 107 -14.08 -1.46 14.34
N MET A 108 -13.74 -1.82 13.10
CA MET A 108 -12.47 -1.48 12.48
C MET A 108 -12.68 -0.82 11.11
N ASP A 109 -12.14 0.38 10.94
CA ASP A 109 -12.03 1.09 9.67
C ASP A 109 -10.55 1.29 9.28
N SER A 110 -10.31 1.84 8.09
CA SER A 110 -8.95 2.04 7.55
C SER A 110 -8.07 2.88 8.46
N LEU A 111 -8.62 3.93 9.07
CA LEU A 111 -7.86 4.85 9.93
C LEU A 111 -7.52 4.20 11.26
N SER A 112 -8.45 3.44 11.84
CA SER A 112 -8.25 2.72 13.09
C SER A 112 -7.22 1.61 12.91
N LEU A 113 -7.27 0.88 11.80
CA LEU A 113 -6.25 -0.12 11.46
C LEU A 113 -4.88 0.51 11.26
N GLN A 114 -4.80 1.62 10.51
CA GLN A 114 -3.54 2.35 10.34
C GLN A 114 -2.97 2.78 11.69
N ARG A 115 -3.78 3.37 12.57
CA ARG A 115 -3.36 3.77 13.93
C ARG A 115 -2.92 2.59 14.79
N LEU A 116 -3.58 1.44 14.66
CA LEU A 116 -3.17 0.22 15.37
C LEU A 116 -1.75 -0.18 14.93
N LEU A 117 -1.50 -0.24 13.62
CA LEU A 117 -0.20 -0.62 13.08
C LEU A 117 0.88 0.43 13.40
N GLU A 118 0.61 1.72 13.18
CA GLU A 118 1.58 2.81 13.33
C GLU A 118 1.82 3.21 14.80
N ASN A 119 0.77 3.35 15.62
CA ASN A 119 0.90 3.92 16.96
C ASN A 119 1.01 2.85 18.04
N THR A 120 0.23 1.78 17.93
CA THR A 120 0.22 0.71 18.95
C THR A 120 1.40 -0.22 18.73
N PHE A 121 1.57 -0.73 17.51
CA PHE A 121 2.65 -1.66 17.18
C PHE A 121 3.90 -1.00 16.61
N GLN A 122 3.88 0.31 16.29
CA GLN A 122 5.05 1.02 15.77
C GLN A 122 5.64 0.36 14.50
N LEU A 123 4.75 -0.19 13.66
CA LEU A 123 5.07 -0.97 12.46
C LEU A 123 5.85 -2.27 12.74
N ASP A 124 5.87 -2.75 13.99
CA ASP A 124 6.32 -4.09 14.35
C ASP A 124 5.25 -5.12 13.96
N LEU A 125 5.37 -5.64 12.74
CA LEU A 125 4.44 -6.65 12.24
C LEU A 125 4.70 -8.05 12.80
N GLU A 126 5.86 -8.29 13.41
CA GLU A 126 6.09 -9.55 14.13
C GLU A 126 5.27 -9.57 15.42
N ALA A 127 5.31 -8.49 16.20
CA ALA A 127 4.44 -8.31 17.36
C ALA A 127 2.95 -8.28 16.97
N THR A 128 2.60 -7.63 15.86
CA THR A 128 1.22 -7.64 15.34
C THR A 128 0.78 -9.06 14.99
N ARG A 129 1.65 -9.83 14.34
CA ARG A 129 1.37 -11.23 14.00
C ARG A 129 1.15 -12.07 15.24
N GLU A 130 2.02 -11.98 16.24
CA GLU A 130 1.86 -12.73 17.50
C GLU A 130 0.54 -12.40 18.19
N TYR A 131 0.15 -11.12 18.22
CA TYR A 131 -1.15 -10.70 18.73
C TYR A 131 -2.32 -11.32 17.93
N CYS A 132 -2.24 -11.30 16.60
CA CYS A 132 -3.27 -11.84 15.73
C CYS A 132 -3.33 -13.37 15.70
N LEU A 133 -2.23 -14.09 16.00
CA LEU A 133 -2.20 -15.55 16.07
C LEU A 133 -3.05 -16.14 17.20
N ALA A 134 -3.58 -15.31 18.10
CA ALA A 134 -4.66 -15.70 18.99
C ALA A 134 -5.98 -16.04 18.26
N ASP A 135 -6.11 -15.64 16.99
CA ASP A 135 -7.23 -15.93 16.10
C ASP A 135 -6.75 -16.77 14.90
N ASP A 136 -7.17 -18.04 14.85
CA ASP A 136 -6.79 -19.00 13.79
C ASP A 136 -7.13 -18.52 12.37
N ARG A 137 -8.06 -17.56 12.23
CA ARG A 137 -8.46 -17.00 10.93
C ARG A 137 -7.39 -16.09 10.31
N LEU A 138 -6.43 -15.61 11.10
CA LEU A 138 -5.39 -14.65 10.68
C LEU A 138 -4.01 -15.29 10.43
N VAL A 139 -3.93 -16.62 10.37
CA VAL A 139 -2.65 -17.34 10.24
C VAL A 139 -1.97 -17.09 8.87
N ASN A 140 -2.74 -17.01 7.79
CA ASN A 140 -2.23 -16.95 6.40
C ASN A 140 -2.50 -15.62 5.68
N VAL A 141 -2.43 -14.49 6.39
CA VAL A 141 -2.70 -13.16 5.80
C VAL A 141 -1.53 -12.56 4.99
N GLY A 142 -0.49 -13.33 4.69
CA GLY A 142 0.66 -12.83 3.91
C GLY A 142 1.58 -11.90 4.70
N TRP A 143 1.82 -12.20 5.98
CA TRP A 143 2.63 -11.39 6.92
C TRP A 143 3.97 -10.90 6.38
N GLU A 144 4.74 -11.76 5.68
CA GLU A 144 6.03 -11.39 5.10
C GLU A 144 5.89 -10.29 4.04
N LEU A 145 4.89 -10.40 3.16
CA LEU A 145 4.62 -9.37 2.18
C LEU A 145 4.23 -8.06 2.86
N LEU A 146 3.35 -8.15 3.87
CA LEU A 146 2.90 -6.98 4.60
C LEU A 146 4.06 -6.28 5.32
N GLN A 147 4.99 -7.04 5.89
CA GLN A 147 6.18 -6.53 6.59
C GLN A 147 7.12 -5.78 5.65
N THR A 148 7.29 -6.26 4.42
CA THR A 148 8.12 -5.57 3.43
C THR A 148 7.45 -4.29 2.91
N MET A 149 6.13 -4.31 2.69
CA MET A 149 5.38 -3.14 2.20
C MET A 149 5.26 -2.03 3.25
N LEU A 150 5.09 -2.38 4.53
CA LEU A 150 4.95 -1.44 5.64
C LEU A 150 6.26 -1.12 6.36
N ASN A 151 7.41 -1.42 5.75
CA ASN A 151 8.71 -1.15 6.38
C ASN A 151 8.85 0.34 6.73
N ALA A 152 9.31 0.63 7.96
CA ALA A 152 9.53 2.01 8.40
C ALA A 152 10.57 2.74 7.53
N ASP A 153 11.59 2.02 7.07
CA ASP A 153 12.57 2.53 6.13
C ASP A 153 12.03 2.40 4.70
N PHE A 154 11.75 3.55 4.06
CA PHE A 154 11.19 3.58 2.71
C PHE A 154 12.13 2.92 1.68
N CYS A 155 13.45 2.94 1.90
CA CYS A 155 14.43 2.31 1.01
C CYS A 155 14.33 0.78 1.01
N LYS A 156 13.73 0.19 2.05
CA LYS A 156 13.54 -1.26 2.18
C LYS A 156 12.20 -1.74 1.62
N ARG A 157 11.31 -0.82 1.23
CA ARG A 157 10.02 -1.18 0.64
C ARG A 157 10.22 -1.71 -0.79
N PRO A 158 9.47 -2.75 -1.19
CA PRO A 158 9.58 -3.33 -2.52
C PRO A 158 9.01 -2.38 -3.58
N THR A 159 9.40 -2.56 -4.84
CA THR A 159 8.68 -1.95 -5.97
C THR A 159 7.35 -2.66 -6.21
N ALA A 160 6.42 -2.02 -6.94
CA ALA A 160 5.15 -2.66 -7.30
C ALA A 160 5.35 -3.97 -8.08
N GLU A 161 6.39 -4.05 -8.91
CA GLU A 161 6.78 -5.25 -9.64
C GLU A 161 7.30 -6.34 -8.70
N ALA A 162 8.14 -5.99 -7.71
CA ALA A 162 8.60 -6.95 -6.70
C ALA A 162 7.42 -7.50 -5.87
N VAL A 163 6.43 -6.66 -5.54
CA VAL A 163 5.20 -7.13 -4.87
C VAL A 163 4.44 -8.12 -5.75
N LEU A 164 4.27 -7.85 -7.05
CA LEU A 164 3.58 -8.76 -7.98
C LEU A 164 4.25 -10.13 -8.09
N ASN A 165 5.58 -10.17 -7.98
CA ASN A 165 6.36 -11.40 -8.05
C ASN A 165 6.55 -12.07 -6.67
N HIS A 166 6.03 -11.49 -5.59
CA HIS A 166 6.11 -12.08 -4.26
C HIS A 166 5.36 -13.41 -4.20
N ARG A 167 5.91 -14.40 -3.48
CA ARG A 167 5.36 -15.76 -3.35
C ARG A 167 3.89 -15.82 -2.92
N PHE A 168 3.45 -14.86 -2.10
CA PHE A 168 2.06 -14.72 -1.68
C PHE A 168 1.14 -14.36 -2.86
N MET A 169 1.58 -13.45 -3.74
CA MET A 169 0.80 -13.00 -4.90
C MET A 169 0.72 -14.05 -6.01
N THR A 170 1.72 -14.92 -6.11
CA THR A 170 1.78 -15.99 -7.10
C THR A 170 1.14 -17.31 -6.62
N GLY A 171 0.65 -17.36 -5.37
CA GLY A 171 0.01 -18.54 -4.80
C GLY A 171 0.97 -19.66 -4.41
N ALA A 172 2.28 -19.40 -4.33
CA ALA A 172 3.29 -20.38 -3.94
C ALA A 172 3.33 -20.67 -2.42
N VAL A 173 2.46 -20.01 -1.63
CA VAL A 173 2.37 -20.11 -0.15
C VAL A 173 0.97 -20.55 0.30
N LEU A 174 0.10 -20.95 -0.64
CA LEU A 174 -1.22 -21.51 -0.33
C LEU A 174 -1.18 -23.03 -0.24
#